data_AF-A0A3D1X7K0-F1
#
_entry.id   AF-A0A3D1X7K0-F1
#
_cell.length_a   1.000
_cell.length_b   1.000
_cell.length_c   1.000
_cell.angle_alpha   90.00
_cell.angle_beta   90.00
_cell.angle_gamma   90.00
#
_symmetry.space_group_name_H-M   'P 1'
#
loop_
_entity.id
_entity.type
_entity.pdbx_description
1 polymer ?
#
loop_
_entity_poly.entity_id
_entity_poly.type
_entity_poly.pdbx_seq_one_letter_code
_entity_poly.pdbx_strand_id
1 'polypeptide(L)'
;MSAIQNRGIFLTLVAQLDKLVRHNRQGSFRTKKRYYEACKRFCAYLAAEYHLQKLENISGKHLVSYVLYFQDTGKSASTVKTDLAAIRFFHDKMSRPKYTLPTNSELGVELERRRFGQLDRTWSGPEFRKGDG
;
A
#
# COMPACT_ATOMS: atom_id res chain seq x y z
N MET A 1 15.41 -7.63 8.16
CA MET A 1 15.21 -7.33 6.73
C MET A 1 16.00 -8.36 5.93
N SER A 2 15.38 -9.46 5.53
CA SER A 2 16.05 -10.43 4.65
C SER A 2 16.33 -9.75 3.32
N ALA A 3 17.55 -9.93 2.81
CA ALA A 3 17.89 -9.58 1.44
C ALA A 3 16.81 -10.13 0.51
N ILE A 4 16.45 -9.39 -0.54
CA ILE A 4 15.41 -9.78 -1.51
C ILE A 4 15.79 -11.16 -2.09
N GLN A 5 15.36 -12.23 -1.44
CA GLN A 5 15.27 -13.54 -2.04
C GLN A 5 14.34 -13.34 -3.24
N ASN A 6 14.79 -13.76 -4.41
CA ASN A 6 14.08 -13.54 -5.68
C ASN A 6 14.18 -12.14 -6.30
N ARG A 7 15.35 -11.50 -6.25
CA ARG A 7 15.63 -10.24 -6.97
C ARG A 7 15.23 -10.29 -8.45
N GLY A 8 15.43 -11.42 -9.14
CA GLY A 8 15.00 -11.60 -10.53
C GLY A 8 13.48 -11.49 -10.71
N ILE A 9 12.70 -12.13 -9.83
CA ILE A 9 11.23 -12.06 -9.84
C ILE A 9 10.76 -10.63 -9.55
N PHE A 10 11.37 -9.99 -8.55
CA PHE A 10 11.07 -8.60 -8.23
C PHE A 10 11.30 -7.66 -9.42
N LEU A 11 12.45 -7.75 -10.10
CA LEU A 11 12.74 -6.93 -11.27
C LEU A 11 11.75 -7.17 -12.41
N THR A 12 11.35 -8.43 -12.63
CA THR A 12 10.33 -8.80 -13.61
C THR A 12 8.97 -8.16 -13.28
N LEU A 13 8.53 -8.20 -12.02
CA LEU A 13 7.30 -7.56 -11.58
C LEU A 13 7.34 -6.03 -11.73
N VAL A 14 8.47 -5.41 -11.35
CA VAL A 14 8.66 -3.95 -11.51
C VAL A 14 8.65 -3.56 -12.98
N ALA A 15 9.27 -4.34 -13.87
CA ALA A 15 9.23 -4.07 -15.31
C ALA A 15 7.81 -4.13 -15.89
N GLN A 16 6.96 -5.03 -15.38
CA GLN A 16 5.53 -5.07 -15.73
C GLN A 16 4.79 -3.84 -15.20
N LEU A 17 5.06 -3.43 -13.96
CA LEU A 17 4.49 -2.22 -13.37
C LEU A 17 4.89 -0.95 -14.15
N ASP A 18 6.15 -0.82 -14.55
CA ASP A 18 6.65 0.31 -15.34
C ASP A 18 5.90 0.44 -16.66
N LYS A 19 5.57 -0.69 -17.32
CA LYS A 19 4.74 -0.68 -18.53
C LYS A 19 3.36 -0.12 -18.24
N LEU A 20 2.70 -0.57 -17.17
CA LEU A 20 1.38 -0.06 -16.77
C LEU A 20 1.41 1.45 -16.49
N VAL A 21 2.44 1.94 -15.81
CA VAL A 21 2.60 3.38 -15.52
C VAL A 21 2.76 4.20 -16.81
N ARG A 22 3.60 3.75 -17.75
CA ARG A 22 3.85 4.46 -19.02
C ARG A 22 2.59 4.55 -19.89
N HIS A 23 1.78 3.51 -19.91
CA HIS A 23 0.52 3.51 -20.67
C HIS A 23 -0.60 4.30 -19.97
N ASN A 24 -0.51 4.53 -18.66
CA ASN A 24 -1.53 5.23 -17.92
C ASN A 24 -1.43 6.75 -18.03
N ARG A 25 -2.33 7.34 -18.83
CA ARG A 25 -2.46 8.81 -18.97
C ARG A 25 -3.29 9.47 -17.84
N GLN A 26 -3.93 8.72 -16.94
CA GLN A 26 -4.85 9.25 -15.92
C GLN A 26 -4.20 9.52 -14.56
N GLY A 27 -4.66 10.56 -13.86
CA GLY A 27 -4.25 10.92 -12.49
C GLY A 27 -3.08 11.91 -12.42
N SER A 28 -2.96 12.61 -11.28
CA SER A 28 -1.89 13.59 -11.06
C SER A 28 -0.50 12.93 -10.93
N PHE A 29 0.56 13.64 -11.29
CA PHE A 29 1.95 13.18 -11.12
C PHE A 29 2.24 12.72 -9.68
N ARG A 30 1.76 13.47 -8.68
CA ARG A 30 1.96 13.16 -7.26
C ARG A 30 1.24 11.88 -6.85
N THR A 31 0.02 11.68 -7.32
CA THR A 31 -0.75 10.45 -7.08
C THR A 31 -0.06 9.25 -7.72
N LYS A 32 0.41 9.38 -8.97
CA LYS A 32 1.13 8.31 -9.68
C LYS A 32 2.41 7.90 -8.95
N LYS A 33 3.23 8.85 -8.50
CA LYS A 33 4.46 8.55 -7.76
C LYS A 33 4.16 7.77 -6.48
N ARG A 34 3.18 8.22 -5.68
CA ARG A 34 2.80 7.54 -4.44
C ARG A 34 2.30 6.12 -4.69
N TYR A 35 1.45 5.94 -5.70
CA TYR A 35 0.89 4.63 -6.04
C TYR A 35 1.95 3.70 -6.61
N TYR A 36 2.88 4.22 -7.40
CA TYR A 36 4.01 3.45 -7.90
C TYR A 36 4.85 2.89 -6.77
N GLU A 37 5.24 3.72 -5.80
CA GLU A 37 6.03 3.27 -4.64
C GLU A 37 5.27 2.22 -3.80
N ALA A 38 3.95 2.36 -3.66
CA ALA A 38 3.11 1.36 -3.01
C ALA A 38 3.12 0.03 -3.75
N CYS A 39 2.86 0.03 -5.05
CA CYS A 39 2.89 -1.19 -5.85
C CYS A 39 4.27 -1.82 -5.93
N LYS A 40 5.34 -1.02 -5.94
CA LYS A 40 6.72 -1.51 -5.91
C LYS A 40 7.04 -2.25 -4.60
N ARG A 41 6.58 -1.73 -3.45
CA ARG A 41 6.66 -2.45 -2.16
C ARG A 41 5.87 -3.76 -2.21
N PHE A 42 4.68 -3.75 -2.81
CA PHE A 42 3.90 -4.97 -2.97
C PHE A 42 4.58 -5.99 -3.90
N CYS A 43 5.23 -5.55 -4.99
CA CYS A 43 6.02 -6.42 -5.85
C CYS A 43 7.16 -7.10 -5.09
N ALA A 44 7.85 -6.37 -4.18
CA ALA A 44 8.89 -6.95 -3.35
C ALA A 44 8.33 -8.05 -2.42
N TYR A 45 7.18 -7.77 -1.80
CA TYR A 45 6.47 -8.74 -0.97
C TYR A 45 6.02 -9.98 -1.76
N LEU A 46 5.40 -9.80 -2.93
CA LEU A 46 4.97 -10.90 -3.80
C LEU A 46 6.14 -11.76 -4.31
N ALA A 47 7.29 -11.13 -4.57
CA ALA A 47 8.49 -11.85 -4.98
C ALA A 47 9.06 -12.71 -3.83
N ALA A 48 9.07 -12.18 -2.61
CA ALA A 48 9.58 -12.89 -1.43
C ALA A 48 8.64 -14.02 -0.98
N GLU A 49 7.36 -13.71 -0.77
CA GLU A 49 6.41 -14.65 -0.13
C GLU A 49 5.75 -15.61 -1.13
N TYR A 50 5.53 -15.19 -2.37
CA TYR A 50 4.73 -15.92 -3.35
C TYR A 50 5.47 -16.32 -4.61
N HIS A 51 6.70 -15.83 -4.82
CA HIS A 51 7.47 -16.04 -6.04
C HIS A 51 6.66 -15.69 -7.31
N LEU A 52 5.79 -14.67 -7.21
CA LEU A 52 4.82 -14.35 -8.26
C LEU A 52 5.52 -13.79 -9.50
N GLN A 53 5.34 -14.44 -10.65
CA GLN A 53 6.02 -14.03 -11.89
C GLN A 53 5.26 -12.97 -12.71
N LYS A 54 3.92 -12.92 -12.57
CA LYS A 54 3.05 -12.06 -13.40
C LYS A 54 2.07 -11.29 -12.52
N LEU A 55 1.97 -9.98 -12.74
CA LEU A 55 1.01 -9.14 -12.01
C LEU A 55 -0.45 -9.52 -12.30
N GLU A 56 -0.74 -10.05 -13.48
CA GLU A 56 -2.08 -10.56 -13.85
C GLU A 56 -2.54 -11.73 -12.97
N ASN A 57 -1.62 -12.40 -12.28
CA ASN A 57 -1.93 -13.50 -11.36
C ASN A 57 -2.17 -13.02 -9.92
N ILE A 58 -2.20 -11.71 -9.67
CA ILE A 58 -2.58 -11.20 -8.35
C ILE A 58 -4.02 -11.63 -8.06
N SER A 59 -4.28 -12.08 -6.83
CA SER A 59 -5.60 -12.52 -6.39
C SER A 59 -5.87 -12.01 -4.98
N GLY A 60 -7.11 -12.14 -4.52
CA GLY A 60 -7.53 -11.68 -3.18
C GLY A 60 -6.66 -12.22 -2.04
N LYS A 61 -6.19 -13.47 -2.13
CA LYS A 61 -5.32 -14.07 -1.09
C LYS A 61 -4.02 -13.28 -0.87
N HIS A 62 -3.47 -12.69 -1.93
CA HIS A 62 -2.25 -11.88 -1.81
C HIS A 62 -2.52 -10.56 -1.10
N LEU A 63 -3.70 -9.96 -1.31
CA LEU A 63 -4.10 -8.73 -0.60
C LEU A 63 -4.33 -9.03 0.88
N VAL A 64 -5.05 -10.11 1.19
CA VAL A 64 -5.30 -10.55 2.57
C VAL A 64 -3.97 -10.78 3.30
N SER A 65 -3.07 -11.57 2.72
CA SER A 65 -1.78 -11.85 3.35
C SER A 65 -0.91 -10.60 3.49
N TYR A 66 -0.97 -9.67 2.53
CA TYR A 66 -0.26 -8.39 2.64
C TYR A 66 -0.78 -7.48 3.76
N VAL A 67 -2.09 -7.51 4.01
CA VAL A 67 -2.70 -6.80 5.15
C VAL A 67 -2.21 -7.41 6.47
N LEU A 68 -2.21 -8.74 6.59
CA LEU A 68 -1.71 -9.44 7.78
C LEU A 68 -0.23 -9.12 8.03
N TYR A 69 0.60 -9.11 6.97
CA TYR A 69 2.01 -8.69 7.05
C TYR A 69 2.17 -7.27 7.59
N PHE A 70 1.28 -6.34 7.21
CA PHE A 70 1.32 -4.98 7.75
C PHE A 70 0.88 -4.85 9.19
N GLN A 71 -0.09 -5.67 9.62
CA GLN A 71 -0.52 -5.71 11.02
C GLN A 71 0.60 -6.25 11.91
N ASP A 72 1.25 -7.33 11.50
CA ASP A 72 2.39 -7.93 12.20
C ASP A 72 3.58 -6.95 12.32
N THR A 73 3.83 -6.17 11.26
CA THR A 73 4.90 -5.16 11.25
C THR A 73 4.50 -3.81 11.87
N GLY A 74 3.30 -3.68 12.44
CA GLY A 74 2.84 -2.48 13.14
C GLY A 74 2.60 -1.25 12.26
N LYS A 75 2.32 -1.42 10.96
CA LYS A 75 2.05 -0.28 10.07
C LYS A 75 0.66 0.28 10.28
N SER A 76 0.53 1.61 10.18
CA SER A 76 -0.76 2.28 10.34
C SER A 76 -1.80 1.81 9.31
N ALA A 77 -3.05 1.66 9.75
CA ALA A 77 -4.18 1.29 8.90
C ALA A 77 -4.37 2.26 7.70
N SER A 78 -4.01 3.53 7.86
CA SER A 78 -4.05 4.52 6.76
C SER A 78 -3.04 4.23 5.66
N THR A 79 -1.85 3.73 6.01
CA THR A 79 -0.84 3.28 5.05
C THR A 79 -1.35 2.06 4.30
N VAL A 80 -1.89 1.07 5.01
CA VAL A 80 -2.45 -0.16 4.40
C VAL A 80 -3.55 0.16 3.40
N LYS A 81 -4.51 1.03 3.79
CA LYS A 81 -5.61 1.45 2.90
C LYS A 81 -5.11 2.16 1.63
N THR A 82 -4.05 2.96 1.76
CA THR A 82 -3.44 3.62 0.61
C THR A 82 -2.79 2.60 -0.33
N ASP A 83 -2.01 1.67 0.21
CA ASP A 83 -1.30 0.68 -0.60
C ASP A 83 -2.32 -0.24 -1.32
N LEU A 84 -3.40 -0.65 -0.65
CA LEU A 84 -4.51 -1.40 -1.27
C LEU A 84 -5.19 -0.62 -2.40
N ALA A 85 -5.42 0.68 -2.24
CA ALA A 85 -5.99 1.51 -3.30
C ALA A 85 -5.07 1.61 -4.51
N ALA A 86 -3.75 1.74 -4.29
CA ALA A 86 -2.77 1.76 -5.36
C ALA A 86 -2.69 0.43 -6.11
N ILE A 87 -2.72 -0.70 -5.39
CA ILE A 87 -2.70 -2.04 -5.97
C ILE A 87 -3.92 -2.25 -6.88
N ARG A 88 -5.12 -1.95 -6.39
CA ARG A 88 -6.35 -2.05 -7.20
C ARG A 88 -6.30 -1.11 -8.41
N PHE A 89 -5.86 0.12 -8.22
CA PHE A 89 -5.74 1.09 -9.30
C PHE A 89 -4.90 0.58 -10.48
N PHE A 90 -3.74 -0.03 -10.21
CA PHE A 90 -2.90 -0.58 -11.29
C PHE A 90 -3.43 -1.92 -11.82
N HIS A 91 -4.08 -2.72 -10.98
CA HIS A 91 -4.75 -3.94 -11.41
C HIS A 91 -5.86 -3.66 -12.43
N ASP A 92 -6.66 -2.62 -12.22
CA ASP A 92 -7.72 -2.20 -13.16
C ASP A 92 -7.18 -1.73 -14.52
N LYS A 93 -5.87 -1.47 -14.63
CA LYS A 93 -5.21 -1.11 -15.89
C LYS A 93 -4.61 -2.32 -16.63
N MET A 94 -4.67 -3.51 -16.04
CA MET A 94 -4.21 -4.74 -16.71
C MET A 94 -5.23 -5.17 -17.75
N SER A 95 -4.75 -5.63 -18.91
CA SER A 95 -5.63 -5.99 -20.02
C SER A 95 -6.38 -7.30 -19.76
N ARG A 96 -5.76 -8.26 -19.04
CA ARG A 96 -6.31 -9.60 -18.80
C ARG A 96 -5.96 -10.12 -17.40
N PRO A 97 -6.46 -9.48 -16.32
CA PRO A 97 -6.26 -10.02 -14.98
C PRO A 97 -6.96 -11.38 -14.83
N LYS A 98 -6.30 -12.34 -14.18
CA LYS A 98 -6.84 -13.69 -13.96
C LYS A 98 -7.93 -13.72 -12.90
N TYR A 99 -7.91 -12.76 -11.97
CA TYR A 99 -8.82 -12.68 -10.83
C TYR A 99 -9.32 -11.25 -10.64
N THR A 100 -10.53 -11.11 -10.08
CA THR A 100 -11.01 -9.81 -9.59
C THR A 100 -10.51 -9.59 -8.17
N LEU A 101 -10.02 -8.39 -7.87
CA LEU A 101 -9.54 -8.08 -6.52
C LEU A 101 -10.69 -7.64 -5.61
N PRO A 102 -10.77 -8.17 -4.37
CA PRO A 102 -11.81 -7.78 -3.43
C PRO A 102 -11.64 -6.32 -2.98
N THR A 103 -12.75 -5.65 -2.76
CA THR A 103 -12.85 -4.35 -2.09
C THR A 103 -12.48 -4.47 -0.61
N ASN A 104 -12.37 -3.34 0.10
CA ASN A 104 -12.02 -3.37 1.52
C ASN A 104 -13.06 -4.12 2.38
N SER A 105 -14.34 -4.07 2.01
CA SER A 105 -15.42 -4.79 2.69
C SER A 105 -15.40 -6.30 2.43
N GLU A 106 -14.84 -6.73 1.30
CA GLU A 106 -14.81 -8.13 0.87
C GLU A 106 -13.54 -8.87 1.31
N LEU A 107 -12.55 -8.15 1.87
CA LEU A 107 -11.26 -8.74 2.26
C LEU A 107 -11.37 -9.71 3.44
N GLY A 108 -12.45 -9.67 4.23
CA GLY A 108 -12.62 -10.55 5.40
C GLY A 108 -11.59 -10.34 6.52
N VAL A 109 -10.75 -9.30 6.42
CA VAL A 109 -9.78 -8.90 7.45
C VAL A 109 -10.05 -7.49 7.95
N GLU A 110 -9.97 -7.31 9.26
CA GLU A 110 -10.29 -6.03 9.88
C GLU A 110 -9.17 -5.01 9.65
N LEU A 111 -9.41 -4.07 8.74
CA LEU A 111 -8.57 -2.90 8.56
C LEU A 111 -8.88 -1.90 9.66
N GLU A 112 -8.28 -2.09 10.85
CA GLU A 112 -8.53 -1.31 12.08
C GLU A 112 -9.04 0.10 11.78
N ARG A 113 -10.19 0.45 12.40
CA ARG A 113 -10.72 1.81 12.30
C ARG A 113 -9.68 2.77 12.88
N ARG A 114 -9.51 3.88 12.18
CA ARG A 114 -8.59 4.95 12.54
C ARG A 114 -8.83 5.33 14.02
N ARG A 115 -7.89 5.07 14.92
CA ARG A 115 -7.84 5.78 16.21
C ARG A 115 -7.36 7.20 15.93
N PHE A 116 -8.28 8.09 15.57
CA PHE A 116 -8.03 9.51 15.75
C PHE A 116 -8.12 9.79 17.26
N GLY A 117 -7.05 10.30 17.88
CA GLY A 117 -7.15 10.79 19.27
C GLY A 117 -6.01 10.48 20.24
N GLN A 118 -4.79 10.18 19.81
CA GLN A 118 -3.61 10.17 20.72
C GLN A 118 -2.38 10.75 20.02
N LEU A 119 -2.49 12.04 19.68
CA LEU A 119 -1.39 12.96 19.88
C LEU A 119 -2.06 14.29 20.19
N ASP A 120 -2.50 14.43 21.44
CA ASP A 120 -2.60 15.75 22.04
C ASP A 120 -1.18 16.31 21.99
N ARG A 121 -0.84 17.01 20.91
CA ARG A 121 0.14 18.08 21.00
C ARG A 121 -0.60 19.23 21.65
N THR A 122 -0.85 19.04 22.94
CA THR A 122 -1.07 20.12 23.88
C THR A 122 -0.01 21.15 23.55
N TRP A 123 -0.48 22.33 23.18
CA TRP A 123 0.32 23.53 23.20
C TRP A 123 0.91 23.61 24.61
N SER A 124 2.17 23.20 24.79
CA SER A 124 2.92 23.54 25.98
C SER A 124 3.27 25.01 25.83
N GLY A 125 2.45 25.88 26.41
CA GLY A 125 2.67 27.33 26.41
C GLY A 125 3.98 27.73 27.08
N PRO A 126 4.30 29.03 27.07
CA PRO A 126 4.41 29.70 28.35
C PRO A 126 3.57 30.99 28.45
N GLU A 127 2.80 31.04 29.54
CA GLU A 127 2.59 32.20 30.41
C GLU A 127 1.78 33.40 29.88
N PHE A 128 0.46 33.31 30.09
CA PHE A 128 -0.37 34.48 30.36
C PHE A 128 -0.28 34.79 31.86
N ARG A 129 0.48 35.82 32.24
CA ARG A 129 0.39 36.41 33.59
C ARG A 129 -0.30 37.77 33.50
N LYS A 130 -1.60 37.79 33.77
CA LYS A 130 -2.30 38.99 34.28
C LYS A 130 -1.83 39.19 35.72
N GLY A 131 -1.27 40.36 36.00
CA GLY A 131 -1.17 40.89 37.36
C GLY A 131 -2.01 42.15 37.40
N ASP A 132 -3.09 42.10 38.17
CA ASP A 132 -3.83 43.27 38.61
C ASP A 132 -2.96 44.06 39.61
N GLY A 133 -3.03 45.38 39.50
CA GLY A 133 -2.40 46.39 40.36
C GLY A 133 -2.82 47.77 39.90
#